data_AF-A0A6H9WX72-F1
#
_entry.id   AF-A0A6H9WX72-F1
#
_cell.length_a   1.000
_cell.length_b   1.000
_cell.length_c   1.000
_cell.angle_alpha   90.00
_cell.angle_beta   90.00
_cell.angle_gamma   90.00
#
_symmetry.space_group_name_H-M   'P 1'
#
loop_
_entity.id
_entity.type
_entity.pdbx_description
1 polymer ?
#
loop_
_entity_poly.entity_id
_entity_poly.type
_entity_poly.pdbx_seq_one_letter_code
_entity_poly.pdbx_strand_id
1 'polypeptide(L)'
;MAKPGATKSRSTRVAGMVLALLLSGTLLSGCLESSDDADQAEVKASQKAEQEQQKADEKARKDAEASQAAEAERVRQEQEAHDQRVENERKQAEEQQRKDAEAAEAERVRQAREAESARVAEEQRQAEERAKAEQAAQPRGFAGTGSSSGGGDVSYANCTAVKQAGKAPLYEGQPGYSYQLDRDRDGIACEK
;
A
#
# COMPACT_ATOMS: atom_id res chain seq x y z
N MET A 1 -29.61 23.59 22.77
CA MET A 1 -30.81 24.46 22.74
C MET A 1 -31.72 24.01 21.60
N ALA A 2 -32.81 23.29 21.91
CA ALA A 2 -34.07 23.14 21.16
C ALA A 2 -34.78 21.87 21.69
N LYS A 3 -36.07 22.01 22.03
CA LYS A 3 -36.90 21.10 22.85
C LYS A 3 -37.53 19.94 22.04
N PRO A 4 -37.93 18.85 22.72
CA PRO A 4 -38.66 17.72 22.11
C PRO A 4 -40.16 18.04 21.94
N GLY A 5 -40.71 17.69 20.77
CA GLY A 5 -42.14 17.80 20.45
C GLY A 5 -42.90 16.54 20.84
N ALA A 6 -43.74 16.65 21.87
CA ALA A 6 -44.66 15.61 22.33
C ALA A 6 -45.86 15.44 21.38
N THR A 7 -46.17 14.20 20.99
CA THR A 7 -47.44 13.87 20.33
C THR A 7 -48.51 13.54 21.36
N LYS A 8 -49.69 14.13 21.13
CA LYS A 8 -50.77 14.35 22.10
C LYS A 8 -51.71 13.14 22.12
N SER A 9 -51.90 12.59 23.32
CA SER A 9 -52.96 11.65 23.68
C SER A 9 -54.35 12.20 23.29
N ARG A 10 -55.18 11.38 22.63
CA ARG A 10 -56.62 11.58 22.55
C ARG A 10 -57.34 10.36 23.12
N SER A 11 -57.53 10.44 24.43
CA SER A 11 -58.58 9.74 25.16
C SER A 11 -59.93 10.36 24.82
N THR A 12 -60.90 9.55 24.40
CA THR A 12 -62.31 9.88 24.52
C THR A 12 -63.04 8.63 24.97
N ARG A 13 -63.15 8.49 26.29
CA ARG A 13 -64.16 7.68 26.96
C ARG A 13 -65.48 8.42 26.81
N VAL A 14 -66.51 7.79 26.23
CA VAL A 14 -67.88 8.28 26.30
C VAL A 14 -68.59 7.47 27.37
N ALA A 15 -69.06 8.17 28.41
CA ALA A 15 -69.82 7.66 29.53
C ALA A 15 -71.15 8.44 29.63
N GLY A 16 -72.23 7.76 30.03
CA GLY A 16 -73.57 8.30 30.33
C GLY A 16 -74.44 8.46 29.08
N MET A 17 -75.75 8.19 29.04
CA MET A 17 -76.84 8.15 30.04
C MET A 17 -78.05 7.60 29.22
N VAL A 18 -79.01 6.81 29.73
CA VAL A 18 -80.23 7.29 30.41
C VAL A 18 -81.05 6.05 30.82
N LEU A 19 -81.47 6.08 32.08
CA LEU A 19 -82.37 5.21 32.80
C LEU A 19 -83.84 5.64 32.57
N ALA A 20 -84.76 4.67 32.67
CA ALA A 20 -86.20 4.79 32.98
C ALA A 20 -87.20 4.82 31.80
N LEU A 21 -87.98 3.73 31.68
CA LEU A 21 -89.44 3.74 31.71
C LEU A 21 -89.96 2.31 31.91
N LEU A 22 -90.12 1.92 33.18
CA LEU A 22 -91.00 0.83 33.60
C LEU A 22 -92.36 1.43 33.97
N LEU A 23 -93.43 0.66 33.70
CA LEU A 23 -94.84 0.82 34.08
C LEU A 23 -95.74 1.61 33.11
N SER A 24 -96.30 0.89 32.13
CA SER A 24 -97.74 0.95 31.83
C SER A 24 -98.14 -0.19 30.89
N GLY A 25 -99.16 -0.97 31.28
CA GLY A 25 -100.01 -1.67 30.31
C GLY A 25 -99.95 -3.19 30.27
N THR A 26 -100.24 -3.87 31.39
CA THR A 26 -100.98 -5.14 31.30
C THR A 26 -102.44 -4.80 30.97
N LEU A 27 -102.96 -5.31 29.84
CA LEU A 27 -104.34 -5.78 29.60
C LEU A 27 -104.62 -5.88 28.08
N LEU A 28 -104.22 -6.98 27.45
CA LEU A 28 -105.03 -7.63 26.41
C LEU A 28 -104.60 -9.10 26.24
N SER A 29 -105.35 -9.98 26.90
CA SER A 29 -105.32 -11.42 26.68
C SER A 29 -106.18 -11.73 25.47
N GLY A 30 -105.58 -12.20 24.37
CA GLY A 30 -106.31 -12.64 23.18
C GLY A 30 -105.49 -12.70 21.90
N CYS A 31 -104.51 -13.62 21.85
CA CYS A 31 -103.94 -14.29 20.67
C CYS A 31 -102.73 -15.13 21.14
N LEU A 32 -102.99 -16.18 21.92
CA LEU A 32 -101.96 -17.13 22.36
C LEU A 32 -101.88 -18.28 21.34
N GLU A 33 -101.49 -17.96 20.11
CA GLU A 33 -101.01 -18.91 19.10
C GLU A 33 -100.38 -18.06 17.99
N SER A 34 -99.06 -18.17 17.74
CA SER A 34 -98.23 -17.42 16.75
C SER A 34 -97.33 -16.26 17.25
N SER A 35 -96.89 -16.22 18.51
CA SER A 35 -95.80 -15.30 18.95
C SER A 35 -94.41 -15.95 18.98
N ASP A 36 -94.32 -17.26 19.23
CA ASP A 36 -93.04 -17.99 19.23
C ASP A 36 -92.37 -18.11 17.85
N ASP A 37 -93.15 -18.09 16.76
CA ASP A 37 -92.62 -18.16 15.39
C ASP A 37 -91.94 -16.85 14.95
N ALA A 38 -92.37 -15.69 15.45
CA ALA A 38 -91.79 -14.39 15.12
C ALA A 38 -90.46 -14.16 15.86
N ASP A 39 -90.41 -14.45 17.16
CA ASP A 39 -89.18 -14.40 17.97
C ASP A 39 -88.12 -15.39 17.46
N GLN A 40 -88.53 -16.60 17.06
CA GLN A 40 -87.60 -17.60 16.52
C GLN A 40 -87.06 -17.21 15.14
N ALA A 41 -87.82 -16.44 14.34
CA ALA A 41 -87.34 -15.91 13.07
C ALA A 41 -86.28 -14.80 13.26
N GLU A 42 -86.46 -13.90 14.23
CA GLU A 42 -85.48 -12.84 14.52
C GLU A 42 -84.17 -13.39 15.10
N VAL A 43 -84.24 -14.40 15.99
CA VAL A 43 -83.03 -15.06 16.53
C VAL A 43 -82.25 -15.78 15.42
N LYS A 44 -82.92 -16.47 14.50
CA LYS A 44 -82.26 -17.11 13.34
C LYS A 44 -81.65 -16.09 12.37
N ALA A 45 -82.32 -14.96 12.16
CA ALA A 45 -81.78 -13.87 11.35
C ALA A 45 -80.54 -13.25 11.99
N SER A 46 -80.55 -13.02 13.31
CA SER A 46 -79.39 -12.55 14.07
C SER A 46 -78.23 -13.55 14.02
N GLN A 47 -78.49 -14.85 14.24
CA GLN A 47 -77.47 -15.89 14.16
C GLN A 47 -76.85 -16.01 12.76
N LYS A 48 -77.66 -15.87 11.70
CA LYS A 48 -77.16 -15.86 10.32
C LYS A 48 -76.29 -14.63 10.05
N ALA A 49 -76.71 -13.45 10.53
CA ALA A 49 -75.94 -12.23 10.40
C ALA A 49 -74.61 -12.30 11.17
N GLU A 50 -74.61 -12.84 12.40
CA GLU A 50 -73.40 -13.07 13.19
C GLU A 50 -72.48 -14.09 12.52
N GLN A 51 -73.02 -15.16 11.95
CA GLN A 51 -72.23 -16.16 11.24
C GLN A 51 -71.61 -15.61 9.94
N GLU A 52 -72.33 -14.75 9.22
CA GLU A 52 -71.81 -14.04 8.04
C GLU A 52 -70.73 -13.03 8.44
N GLN A 53 -70.93 -12.29 9.53
CA GLN A 53 -69.94 -11.38 10.10
C GLN A 53 -68.67 -12.11 10.54
N GLN A 54 -68.81 -13.23 11.27
CA GLN A 54 -67.68 -14.06 11.69
C GLN A 54 -66.88 -14.60 10.51
N LYS A 55 -67.55 -15.03 9.43
CA LYS A 55 -66.87 -15.47 8.20
C LYS A 55 -66.14 -14.32 7.51
N ALA A 56 -66.72 -13.12 7.49
CA ALA A 56 -66.08 -11.93 6.94
C ALA A 56 -64.84 -11.52 7.76
N ASP A 57 -64.94 -11.54 9.09
CA ASP A 57 -63.84 -11.23 10.00
C ASP A 57 -62.72 -12.28 9.93
N GLU A 58 -63.05 -13.57 9.84
CA GLU A 58 -62.08 -14.64 9.62
C GLU A 58 -61.36 -14.47 8.28
N LYS A 59 -62.09 -14.14 7.21
CA LYS A 59 -61.50 -13.86 5.90
C LYS A 59 -60.57 -12.65 5.97
N ALA A 60 -61.00 -11.55 6.60
CA ALA A 60 -60.19 -10.35 6.77
C ALA A 60 -58.91 -10.63 7.57
N ARG A 61 -58.99 -11.46 8.62
CA ARG A 61 -57.82 -11.87 9.40
C ARG A 61 -56.84 -12.69 8.57
N LYS A 62 -57.33 -13.66 7.79
CA LYS A 62 -56.48 -14.48 6.90
C LYS A 62 -55.83 -13.64 5.82
N ASP A 63 -56.57 -12.70 5.22
CA ASP A 63 -56.04 -11.78 4.21
C ASP A 63 -54.97 -10.84 4.82
N ALA A 64 -55.18 -10.35 6.06
CA ALA A 64 -54.20 -9.55 6.78
C ALA A 64 -52.94 -10.34 7.16
N GLU A 65 -53.09 -11.58 7.64
CA GLU A 65 -51.98 -12.48 7.97
C GLU A 65 -51.16 -12.83 6.72
N ALA A 66 -51.83 -13.11 5.59
CA ALA A 66 -51.16 -13.34 4.31
C ALA A 66 -50.39 -12.10 3.83
N SER A 67 -50.96 -10.91 4.00
CA SER A 67 -50.31 -9.64 3.65
C SER A 67 -49.09 -9.37 4.54
N GLN A 68 -49.20 -9.63 5.84
CA GLN A 68 -48.09 -9.51 6.79
C GLN A 68 -46.98 -10.52 6.50
N ALA A 69 -47.32 -11.76 6.15
CA ALA A 69 -46.35 -12.77 5.76
C ALA A 69 -45.59 -12.36 4.49
N ALA A 70 -46.30 -11.85 3.48
CA ALA A 70 -45.69 -11.35 2.25
C ALA A 70 -44.78 -10.13 2.51
N GLU A 71 -45.19 -9.20 3.39
CA GLU A 71 -44.36 -8.07 3.78
C GLU A 71 -43.10 -8.51 4.55
N ALA A 72 -43.24 -9.45 5.50
CA ALA A 72 -42.12 -10.00 6.24
C ALA A 72 -41.12 -10.73 5.32
N GLU A 73 -41.59 -11.43 4.29
CA GLU A 73 -40.74 -12.06 3.30
C GLU A 73 -40.00 -11.01 2.46
N ARG A 74 -40.69 -9.96 2.00
CA ARG A 74 -40.05 -8.85 1.27
C ARG A 74 -38.97 -8.16 2.10
N VAL A 75 -39.23 -7.87 3.37
CA VAL A 75 -38.24 -7.26 4.26
C VAL A 75 -37.03 -8.18 4.45
N ARG A 76 -37.24 -9.49 4.61
CA ARG A 76 -36.12 -10.46 4.69
C ARG A 76 -35.30 -10.48 3.42
N GLN A 77 -35.94 -10.53 2.24
CA GLN A 77 -35.25 -10.51 0.95
C GLN A 77 -34.46 -9.20 0.76
N GLU A 78 -35.04 -8.05 1.13
CA GLU A 78 -34.38 -6.75 1.05
C GLU A 78 -33.17 -6.67 2.01
N GLN A 79 -33.30 -7.22 3.22
CA GLN A 79 -32.22 -7.29 4.19
C GLN A 79 -31.09 -8.23 3.74
N GLU A 80 -31.40 -9.42 3.25
CA GLU A 80 -30.41 -10.34 2.68
C GLU A 80 -29.68 -9.71 1.49
N ALA A 81 -30.41 -9.03 0.61
CA ALA A 81 -29.80 -8.31 -0.51
C ALA A 81 -28.92 -7.15 -0.03
N HIS A 82 -29.32 -6.44 1.02
CA HIS A 82 -28.49 -5.41 1.65
C HIS A 82 -27.21 -6.00 2.24
N ASP A 83 -27.30 -7.07 3.01
CA ASP A 83 -26.15 -7.71 3.64
C ASP A 83 -25.18 -8.25 2.59
N GLN A 84 -25.69 -8.82 1.49
CA GLN A 84 -24.87 -9.22 0.34
C GLN A 84 -24.17 -8.03 -0.33
N ARG A 85 -24.84 -6.89 -0.49
CA ARG A 85 -24.21 -5.69 -1.06
C ARG A 85 -23.07 -5.19 -0.18
N VAL A 86 -23.31 -5.06 1.12
CA VAL A 86 -22.28 -4.62 2.09
C VAL A 86 -21.09 -5.56 2.09
N GLU A 87 -21.32 -6.87 2.07
CA GLU A 87 -20.25 -7.88 2.00
C GLU A 87 -19.46 -7.79 0.69
N ASN A 88 -20.13 -7.60 -0.44
CA ASN A 88 -19.47 -7.44 -1.73
C ASN A 88 -18.64 -6.15 -1.79
N GLU A 89 -19.18 -5.03 -1.29
CA GLU A 89 -18.46 -3.75 -1.21
C GLU A 89 -17.23 -3.86 -0.30
N ARG A 90 -17.35 -4.55 0.84
CA ARG A 90 -16.22 -4.81 1.75
C ARG A 90 -15.11 -5.61 1.06
N LYS A 91 -15.48 -6.69 0.35
CA LYS A 91 -14.51 -7.51 -0.39
C LYS A 91 -13.83 -6.72 -1.51
N GLN A 92 -14.59 -5.90 -2.24
CA GLN A 92 -14.05 -5.02 -3.27
C GLN A 92 -13.09 -3.98 -2.67
N ALA A 93 -13.44 -3.37 -1.54
CA ALA A 93 -12.57 -2.42 -0.85
C ALA A 93 -11.28 -3.08 -0.36
N GLU A 94 -11.34 -4.28 0.21
CA GLU A 94 -10.16 -5.04 0.64
C GLU A 94 -9.26 -5.42 -0.54
N GLU A 95 -9.86 -5.87 -1.65
CA GLU A 95 -9.12 -6.15 -2.89
C GLU A 95 -8.46 -4.89 -3.46
N GLN A 96 -9.16 -3.76 -3.46
CA GLN A 96 -8.63 -2.49 -3.91
C GLN A 96 -7.47 -2.03 -3.02
N GLN A 97 -7.62 -2.11 -1.70
CA GLN A 97 -6.55 -1.79 -0.75
C GLN A 97 -5.31 -2.66 -0.97
N ARG A 98 -5.49 -3.96 -1.27
CA ARG A 98 -4.38 -4.85 -1.60
C ARG A 98 -3.65 -4.41 -2.88
N LYS A 99 -4.41 -4.08 -3.94
CA LYS A 99 -3.85 -3.59 -5.20
C LYS A 99 -3.11 -2.26 -5.02
N ASP A 100 -3.67 -1.35 -4.24
CA ASP A 100 -3.06 -0.05 -3.96
C ASP A 100 -1.77 -0.22 -3.13
N ALA A 101 -1.77 -1.13 -2.15
CA ALA A 101 -0.58 -1.46 -1.36
C ALA A 101 0.53 -2.09 -2.23
N GLU A 102 0.17 -3.02 -3.11
CA GLU A 102 1.09 -3.63 -4.08
C GLU A 102 1.66 -2.59 -5.05
N ALA A 103 0.82 -1.69 -5.57
CA ALA A 103 1.25 -0.60 -6.44
C ALA A 103 2.18 0.38 -5.70
N ALA A 104 1.87 0.72 -4.45
CA ALA A 104 2.72 1.58 -3.63
C ALA A 104 4.07 0.92 -3.31
N GLU A 105 4.10 -0.39 -3.06
CA GLU A 105 5.35 -1.13 -2.88
C GLU A 105 6.17 -1.18 -4.17
N ALA A 106 5.53 -1.50 -5.31
CA ALA A 106 6.20 -1.52 -6.61
C ALA A 106 6.81 -0.15 -6.95
N GLU A 107 6.11 0.94 -6.63
CA GLU A 107 6.62 2.31 -6.79
C GLU A 107 7.83 2.57 -5.89
N ARG A 108 7.75 2.19 -4.61
CA ARG A 108 8.89 2.33 -3.68
C ARG A 108 10.11 1.54 -4.15
N VAL A 109 9.92 0.34 -4.67
CA VAL A 109 11.01 -0.49 -5.23
C VAL A 109 11.60 0.18 -6.47
N ARG A 110 10.77 0.72 -7.36
CA ARG A 110 11.26 1.47 -8.53
C ARG A 110 12.12 2.66 -8.13
N GLN A 111 11.62 3.47 -7.19
CA GLN A 111 12.35 4.64 -6.68
C GLN A 111 13.66 4.24 -5.98
N ALA A 112 13.67 3.15 -5.23
CA ALA A 112 14.89 2.64 -4.59
C ALA A 112 15.94 2.22 -5.62
N ARG A 113 15.54 1.50 -6.69
CA ARG A 113 16.43 1.12 -7.79
C ARG A 113 16.97 2.32 -8.55
N GLU A 114 16.13 3.31 -8.80
CA GLU A 114 16.56 4.56 -9.45
C GLU A 114 17.56 5.32 -8.57
N ALA A 115 17.28 5.46 -7.27
CA ALA A 115 18.19 6.10 -6.32
C ALA A 115 19.52 5.35 -6.20
N GLU A 116 19.50 4.00 -6.21
CA GLU A 116 20.71 3.18 -6.24
C GLU A 116 21.50 3.40 -7.54
N SER A 117 20.83 3.36 -8.69
CA SER A 117 21.48 3.63 -9.99
C SER A 117 22.10 5.02 -10.05
N ALA A 118 21.45 6.03 -9.45
CA ALA A 118 21.97 7.38 -9.36
C ALA A 118 23.19 7.47 -8.43
N ARG A 119 23.20 6.76 -7.31
CA ARG A 119 24.36 6.66 -6.41
C ARG A 119 25.54 5.99 -7.09
N VAL A 120 25.32 4.86 -7.77
CA VAL A 120 26.37 4.16 -8.53
C VAL A 120 26.92 5.04 -9.65
N ALA A 121 26.05 5.75 -10.39
CA ALA A 121 26.49 6.67 -11.43
C ALA A 121 27.32 7.84 -10.88
N GLU A 122 26.96 8.37 -9.70
CA GLU A 122 27.74 9.41 -9.03
C GLU A 122 29.09 8.89 -8.53
N GLU A 123 29.14 7.69 -7.94
CA GLU A 123 30.38 7.06 -7.52
C GLU A 123 31.32 6.82 -8.72
N GLN A 124 30.78 6.36 -9.85
CA GLN A 124 31.55 6.20 -11.09
C GLN A 124 32.08 7.53 -11.61
N ARG A 125 31.27 8.61 -11.60
CA ARG A 125 31.74 9.96 -11.97
C ARG A 125 32.89 10.42 -11.08
N GLN A 126 32.77 10.25 -9.77
CA GLN A 126 33.81 10.62 -8.82
C GLN A 126 35.09 9.78 -9.00
N ALA A 127 34.95 8.48 -9.28
CA ALA A 127 36.09 7.61 -9.58
C ALA A 127 36.80 8.02 -10.87
N GLU A 128 36.05 8.35 -11.93
CA GLU A 128 36.60 8.85 -13.19
C GLU A 128 37.33 10.19 -13.00
N GLU A 129 36.74 11.11 -12.23
CA GLU A 129 37.37 12.39 -11.90
C GLU A 129 38.68 12.20 -11.11
N ARG A 130 38.68 11.32 -10.11
CA ARG A 130 39.89 10.97 -9.35
C ARG A 130 40.96 10.37 -10.25
N ALA A 131 40.60 9.44 -11.15
CA ALA A 131 41.53 8.85 -12.11
C ALA A 131 42.13 9.90 -13.06
N LYS A 132 41.34 10.87 -13.53
CA LYS A 132 41.82 12.00 -14.33
C LYS A 132 42.74 12.92 -13.52
N ALA A 133 42.40 13.21 -12.26
CA ALA A 133 43.24 14.01 -11.37
C ALA A 133 44.59 13.32 -11.09
N GLU A 134 44.60 12.00 -10.88
CA GLU A 134 45.81 11.20 -10.70
C GLU A 134 46.68 11.20 -11.96
N GLN A 135 46.10 11.01 -13.15
CA GLN A 135 46.84 11.13 -14.42
C GLN A 135 47.42 12.54 -14.62
N ALA A 136 46.72 13.60 -14.21
CA ALA A 136 47.22 14.97 -14.31
C ALA A 136 48.35 15.27 -13.31
N ALA A 137 48.39 14.58 -12.16
CA ALA A 137 49.41 14.72 -11.12
C ALA A 137 50.69 13.90 -11.39
N GLN A 138 50.65 12.94 -12.32
CA GLN A 138 51.85 12.22 -12.75
C GLN A 138 52.86 13.21 -13.36
N PRO A 139 54.15 13.16 -12.97
CA PRO A 139 55.15 14.08 -13.49
C PRO A 139 55.23 13.93 -15.01
N ARG A 140 54.93 15.02 -15.73
CA ARG A 140 55.17 15.11 -17.17
C ARG A 140 56.68 15.15 -17.41
N GLY A 141 57.30 13.98 -17.52
CA GLY A 141 58.62 13.85 -18.12
C GLY A 141 59.51 12.75 -17.59
N PHE A 142 59.91 11.87 -18.49
CA PHE A 142 61.29 11.92 -18.99
C PHE A 142 61.32 11.55 -20.49
N ALA A 143 60.77 12.43 -21.32
CA ALA A 143 61.23 12.56 -22.70
C ALA A 143 62.32 13.65 -22.71
N GLY A 144 63.42 13.35 -22.01
CA GLY A 144 64.66 14.09 -22.06
C GLY A 144 65.61 13.35 -22.99
N THR A 145 65.61 13.77 -24.25
CA THR A 145 66.64 13.50 -25.25
C THR A 145 68.04 13.77 -24.70
N GLY A 146 69.01 13.01 -25.21
CA GLY A 146 70.40 13.01 -24.76
C GLY A 146 71.02 14.39 -24.58
N SER A 147 71.81 14.50 -23.52
CA SER A 147 72.89 15.47 -23.43
C SER A 147 74.13 14.68 -23.04
N SER A 148 74.91 14.37 -24.07
CA SER A 148 76.28 13.91 -24.02
C SER A 148 77.14 14.86 -23.18
N SER A 149 77.30 14.57 -21.90
CA SER A 149 78.53 14.95 -21.19
C SER A 149 79.56 13.88 -21.54
N GLY A 150 80.44 14.24 -22.48
CA GLY A 150 81.53 13.41 -22.97
C GLY A 150 82.59 13.11 -21.91
N GLY A 151 82.23 12.29 -20.93
CA GLY A 151 83.15 11.37 -20.28
C GLY A 151 83.08 10.06 -21.04
N GLY A 152 83.52 10.04 -22.30
CA GLY A 152 83.72 8.77 -22.99
C GLY A 152 84.67 7.95 -22.12
N ASP A 153 84.26 6.75 -21.73
CA ASP A 153 85.10 5.79 -21.01
C ASP A 153 86.34 5.51 -21.86
N VAL A 154 87.37 6.35 -21.70
CA VAL A 154 88.68 6.09 -22.27
C VAL A 154 89.10 4.79 -21.62
N SER A 155 89.33 3.74 -22.40
CA SER A 155 89.78 2.46 -21.90
C SER A 155 91.03 2.07 -22.66
N TYR A 156 92.09 1.74 -21.92
CA TYR A 156 93.34 1.29 -22.49
C TYR A 156 93.46 -0.21 -22.34
N ALA A 157 93.80 -0.91 -23.42
CA ALA A 157 93.96 -2.37 -23.38
C ALA A 157 95.18 -2.82 -22.55
N ASN A 158 96.20 -1.97 -22.43
CA ASN A 158 97.43 -2.24 -21.68
C ASN A 158 98.23 -0.96 -21.42
N CYS A 159 99.22 -1.04 -20.53
CA CYS A 159 100.11 0.07 -20.19
C CYS A 159 100.94 0.62 -21.37
N THR A 160 101.19 -0.17 -22.41
CA THR A 160 101.90 0.31 -23.61
C THR A 160 101.04 1.34 -24.36
N ALA A 161 99.74 1.11 -24.48
CA ALA A 161 98.82 2.07 -25.08
C ALA A 161 98.75 3.38 -24.27
N VAL A 162 98.77 3.29 -22.94
CA VAL A 162 98.79 4.45 -22.04
C VAL A 162 100.07 5.28 -22.23
N LYS A 163 101.23 4.61 -22.30
CA LYS A 163 102.53 5.27 -22.52
C LYS A 163 102.63 5.91 -23.92
N GLN A 164 102.14 5.23 -24.95
CA GLN A 164 102.09 5.78 -26.31
C GLN A 164 101.19 7.02 -26.40
N ALA A 165 100.09 7.03 -25.65
CA ALA A 165 99.23 8.21 -25.52
C ALA A 165 99.85 9.34 -24.67
N GLY A 166 101.02 9.10 -24.04
CA GLY A 166 101.69 10.05 -23.16
C GLY A 166 100.89 10.37 -21.90
N LYS A 167 100.06 9.44 -21.42
CA LYS A 167 99.19 9.61 -20.23
C LYS A 167 99.66 8.82 -19.01
N ALA A 168 100.79 8.12 -19.11
CA ALA A 168 101.38 7.42 -17.97
C ALA A 168 102.20 8.38 -17.10
N PRO A 169 102.17 8.24 -15.76
CA PRO A 169 101.35 7.32 -14.97
C PRO A 169 99.86 7.75 -14.89
N LEU A 170 98.95 6.77 -14.86
CA LEU A 170 97.51 6.99 -14.66
C LEU A 170 97.16 6.84 -13.18
N TYR A 171 96.41 7.79 -12.63
CA TYR A 171 95.99 7.76 -11.22
C TYR A 171 94.53 7.35 -11.06
N GLU A 172 94.17 6.75 -9.92
CA GLU A 172 92.79 6.40 -9.60
C GLU A 172 91.84 7.61 -9.77
N GLY A 173 90.72 7.39 -10.46
CA GLY A 173 89.75 8.43 -10.81
C GLY A 173 90.05 9.17 -12.13
N GLN A 174 91.21 8.98 -12.77
CA GLN A 174 91.45 9.50 -14.11
C GLN A 174 90.75 8.66 -15.18
N PRO A 175 90.24 9.28 -16.27
CA PRO A 175 89.69 8.55 -17.42
C PRO A 175 90.71 7.54 -17.98
N GLY A 176 90.33 6.27 -18.01
CA GLY A 176 91.19 5.16 -18.44
C GLY A 176 92.03 4.50 -17.38
N TYR A 177 91.94 4.92 -16.13
CA TYR A 177 92.36 4.07 -15.03
C TYR A 177 91.45 2.85 -14.90
N SER A 178 92.05 1.66 -14.73
CA SER A 178 91.33 0.45 -14.37
C SER A 178 92.19 -0.44 -13.48
N TYR A 179 91.55 -1.22 -12.60
CA TYR A 179 92.22 -2.23 -11.76
C TYR A 179 92.88 -3.37 -12.57
N GLN A 180 92.71 -3.40 -13.89
CA GLN A 180 93.41 -4.32 -14.78
C GLN A 180 94.78 -3.78 -15.21
N LEU A 181 94.94 -2.45 -15.22
CA LEU A 181 96.19 -1.77 -15.57
C LEU A 181 97.08 -1.56 -14.34
N ASP A 182 96.47 -1.36 -13.17
CA ASP A 182 97.15 -1.33 -11.87
C ASP A 182 97.22 -2.75 -11.28
N ARG A 183 98.38 -3.39 -11.39
CA ARG A 183 98.57 -4.80 -11.00
C ARG A 183 98.73 -4.96 -9.49
N ASP A 184 99.34 -3.99 -8.82
CA ASP A 184 99.61 -3.94 -7.39
C ASP A 184 98.49 -3.28 -6.60
N ARG A 185 97.60 -2.54 -7.26
CA ARG A 185 96.44 -1.85 -6.67
C ARG A 185 96.84 -0.78 -5.67
N ASP A 186 97.89 -0.04 -5.97
CA ASP A 186 98.36 1.08 -5.16
C ASP A 186 97.73 2.43 -5.57
N GLY A 187 96.90 2.43 -6.62
CA GLY A 187 96.22 3.60 -7.15
C GLY A 187 96.97 4.30 -8.28
N ILE A 188 98.10 3.75 -8.75
CA ILE A 188 98.93 4.30 -9.82
C ILE A 188 99.17 3.23 -10.91
N ALA A 189 98.40 3.28 -11.98
CA ALA A 189 98.59 2.41 -13.13
C ALA A 189 99.77 2.85 -14.01
N CYS A 190 100.54 1.86 -14.48
CA CYS A 190 101.58 2.00 -15.51
C CYS A 190 102.77 2.91 -15.13
N GLU A 191 103.14 2.93 -13.85
CA GLU A 191 104.27 3.70 -13.30
C GLU A 191 105.66 3.21 -13.73
N LYS A 192 105.80 1.96 -14.18
CA LYS A 192 107.08 1.34 -14.59
C LYS A 192 107.08 1.00 -16.07
#